data_AF-A0A9P5RE04-F1
#
_entry.id   AF-A0A9P5RE04-F1
#
_cell.length_a   1.000
_cell.length_b   1.000
_cell.length_c   1.000
_cell.angle_alpha   90.00
_cell.angle_beta   90.00
_cell.angle_gamma   90.00
#
_symmetry.space_group_name_H-M   'P 1'
#
loop_
_entity.id
_entity.type
_entity.pdbx_description
1 polymer ?
#
loop_
_entity_poly.entity_id
_entity_poly.type
_entity_poly.pdbx_seq_one_letter_code
_entity_poly.pdbx_strand_id
1 'polypeptide(L)'
;MGQDFTRAMDWFRKAAEQENICAFNNIAEMYRRGEGVPQNYAKAMDWYQRAADGGNADGQNNVGYMYLHGHGVPQDYTRAMK
;
A
#
# COMPACT_ATOMS: atom_id res chain seq x y z
N MET A 1 -16.17 3.88 14.63
CA MET A 1 -14.88 3.33 14.17
C MET A 1 -14.39 3.89 12.82
N GLY A 2 -15.23 4.38 11.90
CA GLY A 2 -14.74 4.90 10.60
C GLY A 2 -14.03 6.26 10.61
N GLN A 3 -14.38 7.16 11.53
CA GLN A 3 -13.82 8.53 11.57
C GLN A 3 -12.31 8.57 11.85
N ASP A 4 -11.80 7.65 12.68
CA ASP A 4 -10.38 7.62 13.04
C ASP A 4 -9.51 7.22 11.85
N PHE A 5 -9.99 6.28 11.02
CA PHE A 5 -9.30 5.89 9.80
C PHE A 5 -9.27 6.99 8.75
N THR A 6 -10.35 7.74 8.55
CA THR A 6 -10.32 8.88 7.62
C THR A 6 -9.29 9.93 8.05
N ARG A 7 -9.20 10.23 9.36
CA ARG A 7 -8.17 11.14 9.88
C ARG A 7 -6.76 10.57 9.74
N ALA A 8 -6.57 9.27 9.98
CA ALA A 8 -5.28 8.61 9.79
C ALA A 8 -4.81 8.69 8.33
N MET A 9 -5.71 8.46 7.36
CA MET A 9 -5.42 8.62 5.94
C MET A 9 -4.94 10.03 5.59
N ASP A 10 -5.60 11.06 6.13
CA ASP A 10 -5.18 12.45 5.89
C ASP A 10 -3.77 12.73 6.44
N TRP A 11 -3.46 12.22 7.63
CA TRP A 11 -2.12 12.34 8.21
C TRP A 11 -1.06 11.60 7.42
N PHE A 12 -1.35 10.36 7.00
CA PHE A 12 -0.40 9.59 6.19
C PHE A 12 -0.17 10.26 4.84
N ARG A 13 -1.19 10.85 4.20
CA ARG A 13 -1.01 11.60 2.95
C ARG A 13 -0.07 12.79 3.12
N LYS A 14 -0.22 13.58 4.19
CA LYS A 14 0.71 14.68 4.50
C LYS A 14 2.14 14.22 4.75
N ALA A 15 2.32 13.04 5.34
CA ALA A 15 3.64 12.45 5.53
C ALA A 15 4.21 11.91 4.20
N ALA A 16 3.36 11.33 3.35
CA ALA A 16 3.72 10.86 2.01
C ALA A 16 4.12 12.01 1.07
N GLU A 17 3.53 13.19 1.21
CA GLU A 17 3.97 14.43 0.52
C GLU A 17 5.41 14.84 0.87
N GLN A 18 5.91 14.42 2.02
CA GLN A 18 7.30 14.62 2.47
C GLN A 18 8.18 13.38 2.19
N GLU A 19 7.75 12.52 1.27
CA GLU A 19 8.43 11.27 0.89
C GLU A 19 8.69 10.32 2.06
N ASN A 20 7.84 10.35 3.09
CA ASN A 20 7.93 9.42 4.19
C ASN A 20 7.55 8.01 3.70
N ILE A 21 8.55 7.16 3.56
CA ILE A 21 8.44 5.79 3.07
C ILE A 21 7.46 4.94 3.91
N CYS A 22 7.47 5.10 5.24
CA CYS A 22 6.54 4.37 6.13
C CYS A 22 5.09 4.79 5.90
N ALA A 23 4.85 6.04 5.52
CA ALA A 23 3.52 6.53 5.19
C ALA A 23 2.96 5.86 3.93
N PHE A 24 3.80 5.58 2.93
CA PHE A 24 3.37 4.86 1.72
C PHE A 24 2.79 3.48 2.05
N ASN A 25 3.44 2.71 2.92
CA ASN A 25 2.98 1.38 3.33
C ASN A 25 1.63 1.44 4.08
N ASN A 26 1.45 2.44 4.96
CA ASN A 26 0.19 2.61 5.68
C ASN A 26 -0.96 3.03 4.74
N ILE A 27 -0.72 3.96 3.80
CA ILE A 27 -1.74 4.35 2.81
C ILE A 27 -2.15 3.14 1.96
N ALA A 28 -1.16 2.32 1.55
CA ALA A 28 -1.42 1.12 0.79
C ALA A 28 -2.30 0.13 1.56
N GLU A 29 -2.00 -0.13 2.83
CA GLU A 29 -2.80 -1.03 3.68
C GLU A 29 -4.23 -0.53 3.85
N MET A 30 -4.42 0.78 4.03
CA MET A 30 -5.76 1.38 4.12
C MET A 30 -6.56 1.19 2.83
N TYR A 31 -5.94 1.33 1.65
CA TYR A 31 -6.59 0.99 0.38
C TYR A 31 -6.85 -0.51 0.22
N ARG A 32 -5.93 -1.37 0.69
CA ARG A 32 -6.08 -2.83 0.62
C ARG A 32 -7.23 -3.33 1.48
N ARG A 33 -7.46 -2.70 2.65
CA ARG A 33 -8.53 -3.07 3.59
C ARG A 33 -9.83 -2.30 3.39
N GLY A 34 -9.79 -1.16 2.71
CA GLY A 34 -10.93 -0.25 2.65
C GLY A 34 -11.18 0.48 3.98
N GLU A 35 -10.12 0.78 4.73
CA GLU A 35 -10.20 1.48 6.01
C GLU A 35 -10.09 2.99 5.80
N GLY A 36 -11.15 3.74 6.15
CA GLY A 36 -11.19 5.20 5.98
C GLY A 36 -11.29 5.68 4.52
N VAL A 37 -11.10 4.78 3.55
CA VAL A 37 -11.27 4.97 2.11
C VAL A 37 -11.91 3.72 1.49
N PRO A 38 -12.58 3.81 0.33
CA PRO A 38 -13.05 2.62 -0.38
C PRO A 38 -11.89 1.68 -0.72
N GLN A 39 -12.11 0.36 -0.56
CA GLN A 39 -11.12 -0.65 -0.91
C GLN A 39 -10.73 -0.52 -2.39
N ASN A 40 -9.42 -0.52 -2.66
CA ASN A 40 -8.90 -0.47 -4.01
C ASN A 40 -7.51 -1.10 -4.07
N TYR A 41 -7.44 -2.34 -4.56
CA TYR A 41 -6.18 -3.05 -4.68
C TYR A 41 -5.19 -2.42 -5.67
N ALA A 42 -5.66 -1.82 -6.77
CA ALA A 42 -4.77 -1.16 -7.72
C ALA A 42 -4.05 0.03 -7.07
N LYS A 43 -4.79 0.86 -6.32
CA LYS A 43 -4.18 1.96 -5.55
C LYS A 43 -3.26 1.43 -4.45
N ALA A 44 -3.64 0.37 -3.75
CA ALA A 44 -2.78 -0.25 -2.75
C ALA A 44 -1.45 -0.70 -3.37
N MET A 45 -1.50 -1.34 -4.54
CA MET A 45 -0.32 -1.77 -5.29
C MET A 45 0.60 -0.59 -5.60
N ASP A 46 0.05 0.50 -6.17
CA ASP A 46 0.85 1.68 -6.52
C ASP A 46 1.60 2.25 -5.31
N TRP A 47 0.95 2.28 -4.14
CA TRP A 47 1.57 2.79 -2.91
C TRP A 47 2.58 1.80 -2.32
N TYR A 48 2.31 0.48 -2.34
CA TYR A 48 3.32 -0.51 -1.93
C TYR A 48 4.55 -0.49 -2.82
N GLN A 49 4.39 -0.30 -4.13
CA GLN A 49 5.51 -0.19 -5.05
C GLN A 49 6.38 1.02 -4.70
N ARG A 50 5.79 2.18 -4.41
CA ARG A 50 6.55 3.37 -3.95
C ARG A 50 7.30 3.10 -2.64
N ALA A 51 6.67 2.38 -1.70
CA ALA A 51 7.34 1.98 -0.46
C ALA A 51 8.53 1.06 -0.75
N ALA A 52 8.35 0.07 -1.62
CA ALA A 52 9.37 -0.89 -2.03
C ALA A 52 10.55 -0.21 -2.75
N ASP A 53 10.25 0.73 -3.66
CA ASP A 53 11.23 1.53 -4.40
C ASP A 53 12.03 2.44 -3.46
N GLY A 54 11.43 2.89 -2.35
CA GLY A 54 12.10 3.60 -1.26
C GLY A 54 12.90 2.70 -0.30
N GLY A 55 12.99 1.39 -0.56
CA GLY A 55 13.74 0.43 0.27
C GLY A 55 12.97 -0.06 1.51
N ASN A 56 11.65 0.09 1.57
CA ASN A 56 10.86 -0.48 2.65
C ASN A 56 10.67 -1.99 2.48
N ALA A 57 11.15 -2.77 3.44
CA ALA A 57 10.99 -4.22 3.43
C ALA A 57 9.53 -4.69 3.49
N ASP A 58 8.66 -4.00 4.25
CA ASP A 58 7.23 -4.33 4.31
C ASP A 58 6.55 -4.01 2.98
N GLY A 59 6.94 -2.91 2.34
CA GLY A 59 6.50 -2.55 0.99
C GLY A 59 6.85 -3.64 -0.03
N GLN A 60 8.09 -4.14 -0.01
CA GLN A 60 8.55 -5.23 -0.89
C GLN A 60 7.75 -6.52 -0.64
N ASN A 61 7.60 -6.93 0.62
CA ASN A 61 6.81 -8.10 0.99
C ASN A 61 5.36 -7.98 0.53
N ASN A 62 4.75 -6.79 0.69
CA ASN A 62 3.38 -6.53 0.28
C ASN A 62 3.23 -6.50 -1.25
N VAL A 63 4.19 -5.97 -2.00
CA VAL A 63 4.22 -6.10 -3.47
C VAL A 63 4.23 -7.57 -3.88
N GLY A 64 5.09 -8.38 -3.24
CA GLY A 64 5.14 -9.82 -3.48
C GLY A 64 3.81 -10.52 -3.21
N TYR A 65 3.16 -10.19 -2.09
CA TYR A 65 1.83 -10.66 -1.73
C TYR A 65 0.76 -10.27 -2.77
N MET A 66 0.81 -9.04 -3.28
CA MET A 66 -0.16 -8.56 -4.27
C MET A 66 -0.04 -9.31 -5.60
N TYR A 67 1.19 -9.60 -6.05
CA TYR A 67 1.43 -10.47 -7.21
C TYR A 67 1.07 -11.94 -6.94
N LEU A 68 1.32 -12.43 -5.73
CA LEU A 68 1.00 -13.81 -5.35
C LEU A 68 -0.51 -14.09 -5.45
N HIS A 69 -1.34 -13.11 -5.10
CA HIS A 69 -2.80 -13.25 -5.06
C HIS A 69 -3.53 -12.56 -6.22
N GLY A 70 -2.82 -11.87 -7.11
CA GLY A 70 -3.43 -11.13 -8.22
C GLY A 70 -4.29 -9.95 -7.75
N HIS A 71 -3.89 -9.29 -6.66
CA HIS A 71 -4.62 -8.16 -6.10
C HIS A 71 -4.17 -6.85 -6.75
N GLY A 72 -5.05 -6.25 -7.55
CA GLY A 72 -4.75 -4.98 -8.23
C GLY A 72 -3.77 -5.10 -9.39
N VAL A 73 -3.19 -6.28 -9.58
CA VAL A 73 -2.28 -6.68 -10.67
C VAL A 73 -2.58 -8.10 -11.10
N PRO A 74 -2.23 -8.52 -12.33
CA PRO A 74 -2.27 -9.92 -12.70
C PRO A 74 -1.40 -10.77 -11.77
N GLN A 75 -1.86 -11.97 -11.44
CA GLN A 75 -1.10 -12.90 -10.63
C GLN A 75 0.21 -13.28 -11.34
N ASP A 76 1.34 -13.17 -10.65
CA ASP A 76 2.66 -13.45 -11.20
C ASP A 76 3.62 -13.95 -10.11
N TYR A 77 3.84 -15.25 -10.05
CA TYR A 77 4.73 -15.87 -9.07
C TYR A 77 6.20 -15.46 -9.24
N THR A 78 6.63 -15.12 -10.46
CA THR A 78 8.00 -14.68 -10.71
C THR A 78 8.23 -13.32 -10.10
N ARG A 79 7.26 -12.41 -10.23
CA ARG A 79 7.30 -11.11 -9.57
C ARG A 79 7.07 -11.20 -8.07
N ALA A 80 6.31 -12.19 -7.60
CA ALA A 80 6.08 -12.41 -6.17
C ALA A 80 7.34 -12.80 -5.39
N MET A 81 8.34 -13.39 -6.06
CA MET A 81 9.58 -13.88 -5.46
C MET A 81 10.79 -12.94 -5.63
N LYS A 82 10.60 -11.80 -6.30
CA LYS A 82 11.65 -10.80 -6.51
C LYS A 82 11.79 -9.88 -5.31
#